data_AF-A0A2N3HTS0-F1
#
_entry.id   AF-A0A2N3HTS0-F1
#
_cell.length_a   1.000
_cell.length_b   1.000
_cell.length_c   1.000
_cell.angle_alpha   90.00
_cell.angle_beta   90.00
_cell.angle_gamma   90.00
#
_symmetry.space_group_name_H-M   'P 1'
#
loop_
_entity.id
_entity.type
_entity.pdbx_description
1 polymer ?
#
loop_
_entity_poly.entity_id
_entity_poly.type
_entity_poly.pdbx_seq_one_letter_code
_entity_poly.pdbx_strand_id
1 'polypeptide(L)'
;MRTNLLLWCLLFFPVLFVSCDEEEDGNVRKKFNIEELRTNRAAWDKLNLQNYTYEYSNSGYSYSGIASRIKVDVSNGNEVVPTALVENGIQDADQFVIDSLFAQIEAKYTNDLLHEETGEVYLKEIKVLYDENYFYPKEIHYIMHMPEEMVGIWNMHQYIKAFDSKD
;
A
#
# COMPACT_ATOMS: atom_id res chain seq x y z
N MET A 1 -59.55 32.72 9.61
CA MET A 1 -59.14 31.62 10.52
C MET A 1 -58.20 30.69 9.78
N ARG A 2 -56.89 30.92 9.88
CA ARG A 2 -55.82 30.07 9.29
C ARG A 2 -54.53 30.30 10.09
N THR A 3 -54.40 29.68 11.25
CA THR A 3 -53.16 29.78 12.05
C THR A 3 -52.85 28.54 12.89
N ASN A 4 -53.63 27.46 12.81
CA ASN A 4 -53.47 26.35 13.76
C ASN A 4 -52.78 25.09 13.20
N LEU A 5 -52.44 25.03 11.90
CA LEU A 5 -51.78 23.85 11.31
C LEU A 5 -50.25 23.93 11.25
N LEU A 6 -49.66 25.10 11.47
CA LEU A 6 -48.19 25.30 11.35
C LEU A 6 -47.43 25.00 12.65
N LEU A 7 -48.12 24.94 13.80
CA LEU A 7 -47.46 24.71 15.09
C LEU A 7 -47.13 23.22 15.36
N TRP A 8 -47.84 22.28 14.72
CA TRP A 8 -47.63 20.85 14.97
C TRP A 8 -46.45 20.26 14.18
N CYS A 9 -46.04 20.87 13.06
CA CYS A 9 -44.84 20.44 12.33
C CYS A 9 -43.52 20.90 12.97
N LEU A 10 -43.56 21.86 13.90
CA LEU A 10 -42.37 22.42 14.56
C LEU A 10 -41.98 21.69 15.85
N LEU A 11 -42.83 20.80 16.38
CA LEU A 11 -42.59 20.10 17.65
C LEU A 11 -41.98 18.69 17.52
N PHE A 12 -41.83 18.16 16.30
CA PHE A 12 -41.26 16.83 16.06
C PHE A 12 -39.85 16.83 15.44
N PHE A 13 -39.24 18.00 15.21
CA PHE A 13 -37.94 18.10 14.55
C PHE A 13 -36.67 18.19 15.43
N PRO A 14 -36.68 18.23 16.79
CA PRO A 14 -35.42 18.37 17.52
C PRO A 14 -34.78 17.05 18.01
N VAL A 15 -35.25 15.86 17.62
CA VAL A 15 -34.74 14.58 18.20
C VAL A 15 -33.85 13.74 17.25
N LEU A 16 -33.54 14.23 16.04
CA LEU A 16 -32.68 13.48 15.09
C LEU A 16 -31.24 14.00 14.99
N PHE A 17 -30.83 14.94 15.83
CA PHE A 17 -29.41 15.25 16.05
C PHE A 17 -28.95 14.68 17.39
N VAL A 18 -29.19 13.38 17.61
CA VAL A 18 -28.19 12.60 18.32
C VAL A 18 -27.00 12.58 17.37
N SER A 19 -26.06 13.52 17.52
CA SER A 19 -24.73 13.24 17.02
C SER A 19 -24.32 11.98 17.77
N CYS A 20 -24.17 10.89 17.04
CA CYS A 20 -23.22 9.88 17.47
C CYS A 20 -21.92 10.65 17.62
N ASP A 21 -21.56 11.01 18.85
CA ASP A 21 -20.16 10.92 19.24
C ASP A 21 -19.82 9.47 18.91
N GLU A 22 -19.24 9.25 17.73
CA GLU A 22 -18.44 8.06 17.52
C GLU A 22 -17.40 8.13 18.62
N GLU A 23 -17.56 7.29 19.63
CA GLU A 23 -16.50 7.01 20.57
C GLU A 23 -15.25 6.79 19.72
N GLU A 24 -14.27 7.68 19.85
CA GLU A 24 -12.93 7.46 19.33
C GLU A 24 -12.38 6.26 20.10
N ASP A 25 -12.82 5.06 19.70
CA ASP A 25 -12.04 3.86 19.86
C ASP A 25 -10.67 4.26 19.32
N GLY A 26 -9.65 4.29 20.20
CA GLY A 26 -8.28 4.69 19.89
C GLY A 26 -7.57 3.77 18.90
N ASN A 27 -8.31 3.17 17.98
CA ASN A 27 -7.89 2.32 16.89
C ASN A 27 -7.82 3.14 15.61
N VAL A 28 -6.61 3.32 15.07
CA VAL A 28 -6.41 3.95 13.77
C VAL A 28 -6.48 2.90 12.67
N ARG A 29 -7.38 3.12 11.71
CA ARG A 29 -7.47 2.27 10.52
C ARG A 29 -6.42 2.66 9.48
N LYS A 30 -5.71 1.65 8.96
CA LYS A 30 -4.77 1.81 7.84
C LYS A 30 -5.47 2.32 6.58
N LYS A 31 -4.88 3.33 5.93
CA LYS A 31 -5.38 3.86 4.64
C LYS A 31 -4.77 3.07 3.47
N PHE A 32 -5.61 2.30 2.77
CA PHE A 32 -5.22 1.59 1.55
C PHE A 32 -6.47 1.16 0.74
N ASN A 33 -6.38 1.20 -0.59
CA ASN A 33 -7.44 0.74 -1.49
C ASN A 33 -7.22 -0.73 -1.91
N ILE A 34 -7.72 -1.66 -1.11
CA ILE A 34 -7.53 -3.10 -1.35
C ILE A 34 -8.22 -3.60 -2.63
N GLU A 35 -9.34 -3.01 -3.03
CA GLU A 35 -10.08 -3.42 -4.23
C GLU A 35 -9.34 -3.03 -5.51
N GLU A 36 -8.62 -1.90 -5.50
CA GLU A 36 -7.75 -1.51 -6.60
C GLU A 36 -6.55 -2.45 -6.73
N LEU A 37 -5.96 -2.90 -5.62
CA LEU A 37 -4.90 -3.93 -5.64
C LEU A 37 -5.40 -5.22 -6.30
N ARG A 38 -6.57 -5.71 -5.88
CA ARG A 38 -7.19 -6.94 -6.42
C ARG A 38 -7.51 -6.81 -7.90
N THR A 39 -8.02 -5.66 -8.31
CA THR A 39 -8.35 -5.38 -9.72
C THR A 39 -7.09 -5.39 -10.58
N ASN A 40 -6.02 -4.72 -10.16
CA ASN A 40 -4.74 -4.70 -10.87
C ASN A 40 -4.08 -6.09 -10.88
N ARG A 41 -4.16 -6.84 -9.78
CA ARG A 41 -3.67 -8.23 -9.71
C ARG A 41 -4.35 -9.11 -10.77
N ALA A 42 -5.68 -9.08 -10.83
CA ALA A 42 -6.42 -9.86 -11.81
C ALA A 42 -6.10 -9.44 -13.26
N ALA A 43 -5.87 -8.15 -13.50
CA ALA A 43 -5.47 -7.64 -14.81
C ALA A 43 -4.06 -8.13 -15.20
N TRP A 44 -3.10 -8.07 -14.28
CA TRP A 44 -1.75 -8.62 -14.43
C TRP A 44 -1.77 -10.12 -14.75
N ASP A 45 -2.48 -10.93 -13.95
CA ASP A 45 -2.59 -12.38 -14.14
C ASP A 45 -3.16 -12.73 -15.52
N LYS A 46 -4.09 -11.91 -16.04
CA LYS A 46 -4.70 -12.11 -17.37
C LYS A 46 -3.72 -11.89 -18.52
N LEU A 47 -2.68 -11.06 -18.34
CA LEU A 47 -1.64 -10.87 -19.37
C LEU A 47 -0.84 -12.16 -19.60
N ASN A 48 -0.74 -13.02 -18.57
CA ASN A 48 -0.07 -14.31 -18.65
C ASN A 48 1.34 -14.23 -19.26
N LEU A 49 2.09 -13.18 -18.90
CA LEU A 49 3.43 -12.93 -19.42
C LEU A 49 4.39 -14.02 -18.96
N GLN A 50 5.12 -14.59 -19.92
CA GLN A 50 6.08 -15.66 -19.63
C GLN A 50 7.51 -15.17 -19.55
N ASN A 51 7.84 -14.11 -20.30
CA ASN A 51 9.20 -13.60 -20.40
C ASN A 51 9.19 -12.08 -20.24
N TYR A 52 9.86 -11.58 -19.21
CA TYR A 52 9.98 -10.14 -18.99
C TYR A 52 11.19 -9.82 -18.12
N THR A 53 11.63 -8.58 -18.20
CA THR A 53 12.77 -8.08 -17.44
C THR A 53 12.43 -6.73 -16.83
N TYR A 54 12.99 -6.43 -15.68
CA TYR A 54 12.83 -5.13 -15.04
C TYR A 54 13.94 -4.89 -14.03
N GLU A 55 14.05 -3.65 -13.59
CA GLU A 55 14.87 -3.27 -12.46
C GLU A 55 13.98 -3.01 -11.25
N TYR A 56 14.23 -3.75 -10.18
CA TYR A 56 13.64 -3.47 -8.88
C TYR A 56 14.61 -2.64 -8.07
N SER A 57 14.08 -1.76 -7.24
CA SER A 57 14.87 -1.09 -6.23
C SER A 57 14.04 -0.76 -5.02
N ASN A 58 14.72 -0.67 -3.88
CA ASN A 58 14.14 -0.13 -2.68
C ASN A 58 15.02 0.99 -2.13
N SER A 59 14.38 1.89 -1.38
CA SER A 59 15.04 2.80 -0.46
C SER A 59 14.23 2.75 0.82
N GLY A 60 14.84 2.22 1.87
CA GLY A 60 14.24 2.11 3.19
C GLY A 60 15.32 2.31 4.24
N TYR A 61 14.93 2.85 5.38
CA TYR A 61 15.81 3.30 6.47
C TYR A 61 16.53 4.62 6.17
N SER A 62 15.86 5.74 6.51
CA SER A 62 16.39 7.11 6.40
C SER A 62 17.72 7.36 7.10
N TYR A 63 18.18 6.43 7.96
CA TYR A 63 19.43 6.57 8.70
C TYR A 63 20.66 6.00 7.99
N SER A 64 20.50 5.00 7.12
CA SER A 64 21.63 4.24 6.55
C SER A 64 21.87 4.52 5.07
N GLY A 65 20.93 5.18 4.39
CA GLY A 65 21.02 5.40 2.94
C GLY A 65 21.03 4.08 2.15
N ILE A 66 20.54 3.00 2.75
CA ILE A 66 20.49 1.68 2.11
C ILE A 66 19.50 1.78 0.95
N ALA A 67 20.05 1.63 -0.24
CA ALA A 67 19.29 1.43 -1.45
C ALA A 67 19.80 0.15 -2.10
N SER A 68 18.88 -0.78 -2.39
CA SER A 68 19.19 -1.89 -3.27
C SER A 68 18.67 -1.57 -4.67
N ARG A 69 19.43 -1.98 -5.67
CA ARG A 69 18.97 -2.03 -7.07
C ARG A 69 19.39 -3.36 -7.65
N ILE A 70 18.43 -4.08 -8.18
CA ILE A 70 18.64 -5.36 -8.83
C ILE A 70 17.95 -5.36 -10.19
N LYS A 71 18.49 -6.14 -11.11
CA LYS A 71 17.80 -6.53 -12.32
C LYS A 71 17.15 -7.88 -12.08
N VAL A 72 15.91 -8.04 -12.52
CA VAL A 72 15.20 -9.31 -12.49
C VAL A 72 14.90 -9.71 -13.92
N ASP A 73 15.33 -10.91 -14.29
CA ASP A 73 14.96 -11.57 -15.54
C ASP A 73 14.02 -12.74 -15.20
N VAL A 74 12.82 -12.74 -15.78
CA VAL A 74 11.83 -13.81 -15.64
C VAL A 74 11.71 -14.56 -16.97
N SER A 75 11.84 -15.88 -16.92
CA SER A 75 11.65 -16.78 -18.07
C SER A 75 10.64 -17.89 -17.74
N ASN A 76 9.86 -18.29 -18.75
CA ASN A 76 8.86 -19.36 -18.64
C ASN A 76 7.90 -19.19 -17.44
N GLY A 77 7.56 -17.93 -17.10
CA GLY A 77 6.62 -17.54 -16.06
C GLY A 77 7.11 -17.67 -14.60
N ASN A 78 8.11 -18.53 -14.31
CA ASN A 78 8.51 -18.84 -12.93
C ASN A 78 10.02 -18.88 -12.68
N GLU A 79 10.85 -18.94 -13.72
CA GLU A 79 12.30 -18.96 -13.55
C GLU A 79 12.79 -17.52 -13.38
N VAL A 80 13.30 -17.20 -12.20
CA VAL A 80 13.68 -15.84 -11.81
C VAL A 80 15.19 -15.82 -11.59
N VAL A 81 15.89 -15.00 -12.36
CA VAL A 81 17.33 -14.80 -12.23
C VAL A 81 17.59 -13.37 -11.78
N PRO A 82 17.71 -13.11 -10.47
CA PRO A 82 18.07 -11.79 -9.98
C PRO A 82 19.58 -11.55 -10.18
N THR A 83 19.92 -10.39 -10.76
CA THR A 83 21.30 -9.91 -10.87
C THR A 83 21.42 -8.60 -10.08
N ALA A 84 22.24 -8.59 -9.03
CA ALA A 84 22.46 -7.37 -8.25
C ALA A 84 23.18 -6.30 -9.09
N LEU A 85 22.69 -5.06 -9.04
CA LEU A 85 23.25 -3.92 -9.78
C LEU A 85 23.99 -2.93 -8.85
N VAL A 86 23.57 -2.81 -7.59
CA VAL A 86 24.25 -2.00 -6.56
C VAL A 86 24.11 -2.70 -5.19
N GLU A 87 25.24 -2.96 -4.53
CA GLU A 87 25.29 -3.52 -3.18
C GLU A 87 25.66 -2.44 -2.15
N ASN A 88 24.70 -2.07 -1.30
CA ASN A 88 24.94 -1.50 0.03
C ASN A 88 23.92 -2.01 1.06
N GLY A 89 23.37 -3.20 0.84
CA GLY A 89 22.40 -3.84 1.72
C GLY A 89 21.52 -4.80 0.93
N ILE A 90 21.92 -6.08 0.90
CA ILE A 90 21.09 -7.14 0.35
C ILE A 90 19.96 -7.38 1.37
N GLN A 91 18.71 -7.25 0.93
CA GLN A 91 17.62 -8.02 1.51
C GLN A 91 17.08 -8.92 0.40
N ASP A 92 16.94 -10.19 0.72
CA ASP A 92 16.42 -11.35 -0.02
C ASP A 92 15.93 -11.10 -1.46
N ALA A 93 16.79 -11.40 -2.44
CA ALA A 93 16.55 -11.29 -3.88
C ALA A 93 15.26 -11.98 -4.36
N ASP A 94 14.83 -13.02 -3.64
CA ASP A 94 13.71 -13.88 -4.02
C ASP A 94 12.33 -13.23 -3.73
N GLN A 95 12.30 -12.10 -3.03
CA GLN A 95 11.05 -11.36 -2.74
C GLN A 95 10.64 -10.36 -3.83
N PHE A 96 11.42 -10.24 -4.91
CA PHE A 96 11.27 -9.12 -5.84
C PHE A 96 10.50 -9.42 -7.13
N VAL A 97 9.90 -10.62 -7.26
CA VAL A 97 8.95 -10.94 -8.33
C VAL A 97 7.68 -10.10 -8.19
N ILE A 98 7.10 -9.63 -9.30
CA ILE A 98 5.86 -8.83 -9.29
C ILE A 98 4.74 -9.52 -8.50
N ASP A 99 4.59 -10.82 -8.66
CA ASP A 99 3.61 -11.62 -7.91
C ASP A 99 3.85 -11.59 -6.40
N SER A 100 5.11 -11.69 -5.99
CA SER A 100 5.50 -11.58 -4.58
C SER A 100 5.22 -10.19 -4.03
N LEU A 101 5.33 -9.13 -4.83
CA LEU A 101 4.99 -7.77 -4.42
C LEU A 101 3.49 -7.62 -4.15
N PHE A 102 2.62 -8.13 -5.02
CA PHE A 102 1.18 -8.15 -4.76
C PHE A 102 0.86 -8.86 -3.43
N ALA A 103 1.42 -10.06 -3.21
CA ALA A 103 1.22 -10.83 -1.99
C ALA A 103 1.74 -10.09 -0.75
N GLN A 104 2.91 -9.44 -0.86
CA GLN A 104 3.49 -8.66 0.23
C GLN A 104 2.62 -7.45 0.60
N ILE A 105 2.08 -6.73 -0.38
CA ILE A 105 1.18 -5.58 -0.13
C ILE A 105 -0.10 -6.05 0.57
N GLU A 106 -0.73 -7.12 0.08
CA GLU A 106 -1.95 -7.67 0.68
C GLU A 106 -1.72 -8.18 2.11
N ALA A 107 -0.61 -8.90 2.34
CA ALA A 107 -0.24 -9.37 3.67
C ALA A 107 0.00 -8.20 4.64
N LYS A 108 0.73 -7.16 4.20
CA LYS A 108 0.94 -5.95 5.01
C LYS A 108 -0.38 -5.22 5.30
N TYR A 109 -1.34 -5.21 4.38
CA TYR A 109 -2.65 -4.63 4.67
C TYR A 109 -3.43 -5.46 5.71
N THR A 110 -3.45 -6.78 5.55
CA THR A 110 -4.30 -7.69 6.34
C THR A 110 -3.81 -7.87 7.78
N ASN A 111 -2.50 -7.92 8.01
CA ASN A 111 -1.93 -8.18 9.34
C ASN A 111 -2.10 -6.99 10.33
N ASP A 112 -2.47 -5.82 9.81
CA ASP A 112 -2.30 -4.51 10.45
C ASP A 112 -3.56 -3.63 10.22
N LEU A 113 -4.73 -4.25 10.10
CA LEU A 113 -5.98 -3.56 9.74
C LEU A 113 -6.39 -2.49 10.76
N LEU A 114 -6.11 -2.76 12.04
CA LEU A 114 -6.41 -1.91 13.19
C LEU A 114 -5.16 -1.86 14.06
N HIS A 115 -4.77 -0.65 14.47
CA HIS A 115 -3.71 -0.45 15.45
C HIS A 115 -4.24 0.43 16.56
N GLU A 116 -3.99 0.02 17.80
CA GLU A 116 -4.16 0.91 18.94
C GLU A 116 -3.17 2.08 18.80
N GLU A 117 -3.59 3.31 19.13
CA GLU A 117 -2.70 4.47 19.30
C GLU A 117 -1.84 4.29 20.56
N THR A 118 -1.05 3.23 20.59
CA THR A 118 0.04 3.08 21.54
C THR A 118 1.22 3.91 21.03
N GLY A 119 2.12 4.33 21.90
CA GLY A 119 3.36 5.03 21.54
C GLY A 119 4.36 4.15 20.78
N GLU A 120 3.89 3.31 19.85
CA GLU A 120 4.64 2.35 19.06
C GLU A 120 4.67 2.75 17.57
N VAL A 121 5.60 2.16 16.83
CA VAL A 121 5.71 2.36 15.38
C VAL A 121 4.75 1.40 14.67
N TYR A 122 3.85 1.95 13.84
CA TYR A 122 2.88 1.14 13.08
C TYR A 122 2.72 1.62 11.63
N LEU A 123 2.20 0.76 10.75
CA LEU A 123 1.99 1.11 9.35
C LEU A 123 0.68 1.90 9.19
N LYS A 124 0.80 3.19 8.84
CA LYS A 124 -0.33 4.12 8.77
C LYS A 124 -1.01 4.13 7.40
N GLU A 125 -0.22 4.09 6.33
CA GLU A 125 -0.74 4.22 4.97
C GLU A 125 0.14 3.44 3.98
N ILE A 126 -0.52 2.83 3.00
CA ILE A 126 0.12 2.23 1.84
C ILE A 126 -0.36 3.00 0.61
N LYS A 127 0.57 3.53 -0.19
CA LYS A 127 0.27 4.09 -1.51
C LYS A 127 0.91 3.23 -2.57
N VAL A 128 0.14 2.87 -3.58
CA VAL A 128 0.63 2.09 -4.71
C VAL A 128 0.27 2.83 -5.99
N LEU A 129 1.25 2.99 -6.87
CA LEU A 129 1.01 3.38 -8.25
C LEU A 129 1.21 2.15 -9.12
N TYR A 130 0.31 1.96 -10.07
CA TYR A 130 0.35 0.85 -11.02
C TYR A 130 0.86 1.32 -12.38
N ASP A 131 1.46 0.41 -13.13
CA ASP A 131 1.70 0.62 -14.56
C ASP A 131 0.37 0.58 -15.32
N GLU A 132 0.20 1.48 -16.29
CA GLU A 132 -1.08 1.60 -17.02
C GLU A 132 -1.27 0.52 -18.10
N ASN A 133 -0.17 -0.05 -18.60
CA ASN A 133 -0.20 -1.03 -19.68
C ASN A 133 -0.15 -2.46 -19.15
N TYR A 134 0.62 -2.66 -18.07
CA TYR A 134 0.90 -3.97 -17.52
C TYR A 134 0.32 -4.19 -16.12
N PHE A 135 -0.26 -3.17 -15.46
CA PHE A 135 -1.01 -3.30 -14.20
C PHE A 135 -0.21 -3.80 -12.98
N TYR A 136 1.12 -3.94 -13.07
CA TYR A 136 1.95 -4.28 -11.92
C TYR A 136 2.16 -3.05 -11.01
N PRO A 137 2.47 -3.25 -9.70
CA PRO A 137 2.85 -2.16 -8.80
C PRO A 137 4.19 -1.56 -9.23
N LYS A 138 4.17 -0.38 -9.86
CA LYS A 138 5.39 0.31 -10.32
C LYS A 138 6.08 1.09 -9.20
N GLU A 139 5.31 1.64 -8.27
CA GLU A 139 5.83 2.37 -7.11
C GLU A 139 4.99 2.02 -5.87
N ILE A 140 5.65 1.75 -4.75
CA ILE A 140 5.00 1.39 -3.49
C ILE A 140 5.61 2.23 -2.36
N HIS A 141 4.77 2.98 -1.66
CA HIS A 141 5.16 3.78 -0.50
C HIS A 141 4.48 3.25 0.75
N TYR A 142 5.27 2.86 1.74
CA TYR A 142 4.80 2.56 3.08
C TYR A 142 5.12 3.74 3.99
N ILE A 143 4.08 4.32 4.56
CA ILE A 143 4.18 5.46 5.49
C ILE A 143 3.89 4.94 6.89
N MET A 144 4.92 4.95 7.74
CA MET A 144 4.81 4.52 9.13
C MET A 144 4.44 5.70 10.03
N HIS A 145 3.61 5.46 11.05
CA HIS A 145 3.49 6.35 12.19
C HIS A 145 4.72 6.19 13.08
N MET A 146 5.20 7.32 13.62
CA MET A 146 6.31 7.35 14.56
C MET A 146 5.87 8.13 15.81
N PRO A 147 6.13 7.62 17.02
CA PRO A 147 5.93 8.36 18.26
C PRO A 147 6.77 9.64 18.27
N GLU A 148 6.27 10.72 18.87
CA GLU A 148 6.94 12.04 18.89
C GLU A 148 8.36 12.00 19.47
N GLU A 149 8.64 11.06 20.37
CA GLU A 149 9.95 10.88 21.01
C GLU A 149 10.98 10.17 20.10
N MET A 150 10.56 9.58 18.98
CA MET A 150 11.45 8.90 18.03
C MET A 150 11.88 9.83 16.90
N VAL A 151 13.19 10.03 16.75
CA VAL A 151 13.76 10.81 15.64
C VAL A 151 14.06 9.88 14.45
N GLY A 152 13.29 10.02 13.37
CA GLY A 152 13.57 9.35 12.09
C GLY A 152 12.36 9.28 11.17
N ILE A 153 12.59 9.32 9.84
CA ILE A 153 11.53 9.09 8.85
C ILE A 153 11.59 7.63 8.42
N TRP A 154 10.66 6.82 8.88
CA TRP A 154 10.54 5.41 8.45
C TRP A 154 9.58 5.31 7.28
N ASN A 155 10.01 5.85 6.13
CA ASN A 155 9.31 5.66 4.88
C ASN A 155 10.08 4.63 4.05
N MET A 156 9.40 3.55 3.67
CA MET A 156 9.95 2.60 2.72
C MET A 156 9.34 2.89 1.36
N HIS A 157 10.22 3.06 0.37
CA HIS A 157 9.82 3.31 -1.00
C HIS A 157 10.43 2.21 -1.88
N GLN A 158 9.58 1.53 -2.65
CA GLN A 158 9.97 0.49 -3.60
C GLN A 158 9.54 0.92 -5.00
N TYR A 159 10.36 0.61 -6.00
CA TYR A 159 10.07 0.96 -7.39
C TYR A 159 10.51 -0.13 -8.38
N ILE A 160 9.71 -0.30 -9.43
CA ILE A 160 10.01 -1.09 -10.61
C ILE A 160 10.20 -0.14 -11.79
N LYS A 161 11.31 -0.31 -12.53
CA LYS A 161 11.66 0.51 -13.70
C LYS A 161 12.19 -0.37 -14.82
N ALA A 162 12.30 0.23 -16.01
CA ALA A 162 12.85 -0.42 -17.20
C ALA A 162 12.19 -1.78 -17.49
N PHE A 163 10.86 -1.86 -17.29
CA PHE A 163 10.10 -3.05 -17.59
C PHE A 163 10.07 -3.28 -19.10
N ASP A 164 10.40 -4.50 -19.51
CA ASP A 164 10.43 -4.93 -20.90
C ASP A 164 9.87 -6.35 -20.99
N SER A 165 8.72 -6.51 -21.65
CA SER A 165 8.12 -7.81 -21.96
C SER A 165 8.70 -8.34 -23.27
N LYS A 166 9.18 -9.58 -23.27
CA LYS A 166 9.68 -10.25 -24.46
C LYS A 166 8.58 -11.18 -24.98
N ASP A 167 8.09 -10.88 -26.19
CA ASP A 167 7.20 -11.77 -26.92
C ASP A 167 7.91 -13.09 -27.32
#